data_AF-A0AA36N929-F1
#
_entry.id   AF-A0AA36N929-F1
#
_cell.length_a   1.000
_cell.length_b   1.000
_cell.length_c   1.000
_cell.angle_alpha   90.00
_cell.angle_beta   90.00
_cell.angle_gamma   90.00
#
_symmetry.space_group_name_H-M   'P 1'
#
loop_
_entity.id
_entity.type
_entity.pdbx_description
1 polymer ?
#
loop_
_entity_poly.entity_id
_entity_poly.type
_entity_poly.pdbx_seq_one_letter_code
_entity_poly.pdbx_strand_id
1 'polypeptide(L)'
;MWTPPIPHANELVDQLAEADVYLSQDAVAFFMDFCAGHRSLFIRSMEWVQQKQSGDSTRWDLTRAQGEVSQAWDTDNWTETPDDSLMGKLQTVRAIRVNGAFSDPQSIPQQFVDILCEGPTAGMDANLRRKLTLVGFTLPVVPATDRIPEEFTPLDWAKLGTKYGVANYMMASYYRQALAKKRQLTVDVDRSPTSCTDLLLRALPYLLFADVVAIQGDKFGIRSDVSQEELPFEVHYTHAAVRELKRLVGNTNSLESTTKGKVDIYTTLEDGSTFAIEAVMSSRGATSIAKHRDRFESASMTNYAHAQYKCLLIIGKCGDMREIVGKVRDGIEVVGLAPNPSHTGYYVYVKRQGEKVVDFHIPCDGVARGFSWKDEEPFFEISSAQKFKYIEPGWIFLNIQTQHCFLASKDVRTWSAKLDQFSGPVESNKRTSHVARSDCRLQGSAAPQRPPAVWVCQLGSPAWTLPAAVSSFACPAFTF
;
A
#
# COMPACT_ATOMS: atom_id res chain seq x y z
N MET A 1 -5.54 -21.42 0.96
CA MET A 1 -5.93 -20.31 1.86
C MET A 1 -7.41 -20.52 2.15
N TRP A 2 -7.85 -20.41 3.40
CA TRP A 2 -9.28 -20.49 3.73
C TRP A 2 -9.80 -19.06 3.87
N THR A 3 -10.75 -18.71 3.01
CA THR A 3 -11.46 -17.44 3.08
C THR A 3 -12.92 -17.81 3.34
N PRO A 4 -13.34 -17.96 4.61
CA PRO A 4 -14.69 -18.40 4.91
C PRO A 4 -15.69 -17.48 4.21
N PRO A 5 -16.78 -18.02 3.64
CA PRO A 5 -17.79 -17.20 3.01
C PRO A 5 -18.35 -16.25 4.07
N ILE A 6 -18.44 -14.98 3.69
CA ILE A 6 -19.04 -13.96 4.53
C ILE A 6 -20.55 -14.27 4.57
N PRO A 7 -21.18 -14.36 5.76
CA PRO A 7 -22.61 -14.57 5.86
C PRO A 7 -23.38 -13.53 5.03
N HIS A 8 -24.52 -13.90 4.47
CA HIS A 8 -25.29 -12.97 3.67
C HIS A 8 -25.79 -11.80 4.53
N ALA A 9 -25.81 -10.59 3.95
CA ALA A 9 -26.16 -9.37 4.68
C ALA A 9 -27.54 -9.45 5.36
N ASN A 10 -28.51 -10.13 4.72
CA ASN A 10 -29.85 -10.34 5.26
C ASN A 10 -29.84 -11.17 6.55
N GLU A 11 -29.01 -12.20 6.65
CA GLU A 11 -28.89 -13.03 7.86
C GLU A 11 -28.24 -12.26 9.02
N LEU A 12 -27.37 -11.31 8.69
CA LEU A 12 -26.65 -10.50 9.66
C LEU A 12 -27.50 -9.36 10.21
N VAL A 13 -28.46 -8.82 9.47
CA VAL A 13 -29.33 -7.72 9.96
C VAL A 13 -30.01 -8.09 11.28
N ASP A 14 -30.61 -9.28 11.34
CA ASP A 14 -31.33 -9.72 12.54
C ASP A 14 -30.37 -10.02 13.70
N GLN A 15 -29.24 -10.67 13.42
CA GLN A 15 -28.20 -10.94 14.42
C GLN A 15 -27.57 -9.66 15.00
N LEU A 16 -27.42 -8.62 14.16
CA LEU A 16 -26.91 -7.33 14.58
C LEU A 16 -27.94 -6.57 15.42
N ALA A 17 -29.23 -6.66 15.08
CA ALA A 17 -30.29 -6.07 15.87
C ALA A 17 -30.37 -6.69 17.28
N GLU A 18 -30.17 -8.00 17.42
CA GLU A 18 -30.04 -8.67 18.71
C GLU A 18 -28.84 -8.18 19.54
N ALA A 19 -27.83 -7.59 18.88
CA ALA A 19 -26.66 -6.97 19.49
C ALA A 19 -26.77 -5.43 19.55
N ASP A 20 -27.98 -4.86 19.48
CA ASP A 20 -28.24 -3.41 19.51
C ASP A 20 -27.54 -2.61 18.39
N VAL A 21 -27.38 -3.23 17.22
CA VAL A 21 -26.84 -2.59 16.00
C VAL A 21 -27.92 -2.59 14.92
N TYR A 22 -28.44 -1.40 14.61
CA TYR A 22 -29.59 -1.22 13.73
C TYR A 22 -29.14 -0.72 12.36
N LEU A 23 -28.93 -1.63 11.40
CA LEU A 23 -28.48 -1.32 10.03
C LEU A 23 -29.46 -1.83 8.96
N SER A 24 -29.54 -1.14 7.82
CA SER A 24 -30.16 -1.70 6.60
C SER A 24 -29.33 -2.84 6.04
N GLN A 25 -29.95 -3.71 5.22
CA GLN A 25 -29.21 -4.79 4.54
C GLN A 25 -28.06 -4.20 3.70
N ASP A 26 -28.31 -3.10 2.99
CA ASP A 26 -27.31 -2.43 2.16
C ASP A 26 -26.19 -1.82 3.00
N ALA A 27 -26.51 -1.27 4.19
CA ALA A 27 -25.50 -0.78 5.13
C ALA A 27 -24.63 -1.92 5.69
N VAL A 28 -25.22 -3.09 5.97
CA VAL A 28 -24.45 -4.29 6.38
C VAL A 28 -23.53 -4.74 5.25
N ALA A 29 -24.04 -4.84 4.01
CA ALA A 29 -23.25 -5.17 2.83
C ALA A 29 -22.07 -4.19 2.67
N PHE A 30 -22.36 -2.89 2.77
CA PHE A 30 -21.36 -1.84 2.77
C PHE A 30 -20.27 -2.04 3.83
N PHE A 31 -20.60 -2.36 5.09
CA PHE A 31 -19.58 -2.56 6.12
C PHE A 31 -18.75 -3.83 5.90
N MET A 32 -19.36 -4.89 5.36
CA MET A 32 -18.63 -6.11 4.97
C MET A 32 -17.62 -5.81 3.87
N ASP A 33 -18.05 -5.03 2.87
CA ASP A 33 -17.22 -4.58 1.77
C ASP A 33 -16.12 -3.64 2.25
N PHE A 34 -16.45 -2.59 3.00
CA PHE A 34 -15.47 -1.72 3.64
C PHE A 34 -14.42 -2.51 4.43
N CYS A 35 -14.83 -3.54 5.18
CA CYS A 35 -13.88 -4.38 5.94
C CYS A 35 -13.14 -5.43 5.09
N ALA A 36 -13.32 -5.45 3.77
CA ALA A 36 -12.79 -6.46 2.84
C ALA A 36 -13.09 -7.90 3.28
N GLY A 37 -14.25 -8.13 3.87
CA GLY A 37 -14.63 -9.42 4.44
C GLY A 37 -13.87 -9.84 5.69
N HIS A 38 -13.00 -8.98 6.25
CA HIS A 38 -12.24 -9.31 7.44
C HIS A 38 -13.14 -9.26 8.69
N ARG A 39 -13.56 -10.43 9.18
CA ARG A 39 -14.52 -10.56 10.29
C ARG A 39 -14.18 -9.72 11.53
N SER A 40 -12.92 -9.68 11.96
CA SER A 40 -12.55 -8.89 13.14
C SER A 40 -12.57 -7.38 12.90
N LEU A 41 -12.37 -6.91 11.66
CA LEU A 41 -12.58 -5.50 11.32
C LEU A 41 -14.07 -5.19 11.33
N PHE A 42 -14.88 -6.07 10.72
CA PHE A 42 -16.33 -5.94 10.72
C PHE A 42 -16.91 -5.86 12.14
N ILE A 43 -16.53 -6.78 13.03
CA ILE A 43 -17.00 -6.78 14.43
C ILE A 43 -16.65 -5.47 15.14
N ARG A 44 -15.41 -4.96 14.98
CA ARG A 44 -15.04 -3.66 15.58
C ARG A 44 -15.77 -2.47 14.97
N SER A 45 -16.05 -2.51 13.67
CA SER A 45 -16.92 -1.50 13.03
C SER A 45 -18.33 -1.54 13.61
N MET A 46 -18.88 -2.71 13.87
CA MET A 46 -20.22 -2.85 14.48
C MET A 46 -20.24 -2.35 15.93
N GLU A 47 -19.20 -2.60 16.73
CA GLU A 47 -19.07 -2.01 18.06
C GLU A 47 -19.06 -0.47 18.02
N TRP A 48 -18.43 0.12 17.01
CA TRP A 48 -18.46 1.56 16.79
C TRP A 48 -19.87 2.06 16.41
N VAL A 49 -20.56 1.36 15.51
CA VAL A 49 -21.96 1.68 15.16
C VAL A 49 -22.85 1.61 16.39
N GLN A 50 -22.72 0.54 17.20
CA GLN A 50 -23.46 0.37 18.45
C GLN A 50 -23.27 1.56 19.39
N GLN A 51 -22.02 2.02 19.55
CA GLN A 51 -21.69 3.19 20.37
C GLN A 51 -22.33 4.47 19.83
N LYS A 52 -22.29 4.68 18.51
CA LYS A 52 -22.92 5.83 17.85
C LYS A 52 -24.44 5.82 17.91
N GLN A 53 -25.04 4.64 18.00
CA GLN A 53 -26.47 4.43 18.20
C GLN A 53 -26.89 4.41 19.68
N SER A 54 -25.94 4.58 20.61
CA SER A 54 -26.27 4.66 22.03
C SER A 54 -27.15 5.90 22.30
N GLY A 55 -28.41 5.65 22.65
CA GLY A 55 -29.43 6.70 22.85
C GLY A 55 -30.20 7.10 21.59
N ASP A 56 -29.85 6.59 20.40
CA ASP A 56 -30.59 6.75 19.14
C ASP A 56 -30.61 5.41 18.37
N SER A 57 -31.67 4.62 18.58
CA SER A 57 -31.88 3.34 17.88
C SER A 57 -32.36 3.49 16.44
N THR A 58 -32.26 4.70 15.87
CA THR A 58 -32.60 4.92 14.47
C THR A 58 -31.70 4.07 13.59
N ARG A 59 -32.34 3.20 12.81
CA ARG A 59 -31.68 2.35 11.82
C ARG A 59 -30.89 3.20 10.83
N TRP A 60 -29.62 2.87 10.61
CA TRP A 60 -28.84 3.52 9.54
C TRP A 60 -29.13 2.84 8.22
N ASP A 61 -29.53 3.63 7.23
CA ASP A 61 -29.49 3.22 5.83
C ASP A 61 -28.07 3.35 5.26
N LEU A 62 -27.90 2.96 3.99
CA LEU A 62 -26.61 3.02 3.30
C LEU A 62 -26.02 4.44 3.32
N THR A 63 -26.86 5.44 3.05
CA THR A 63 -26.45 6.86 2.99
C THR A 63 -25.90 7.34 4.34
N ARG A 64 -26.61 7.05 5.45
CA ARG A 64 -26.14 7.40 6.79
C ARG A 64 -24.86 6.65 7.14
N ALA A 65 -24.77 5.35 6.85
CA ALA A 65 -23.57 4.56 7.10
C ALA A 65 -22.34 5.10 6.36
N GLN A 66 -22.48 5.39 5.06
CA GLN A 66 -21.44 6.03 4.24
C GLN A 66 -21.01 7.38 4.81
N GLY A 67 -21.98 8.21 5.19
CA GLY A 67 -21.72 9.52 5.78
C GLY A 67 -20.96 9.48 7.10
N GLU A 68 -21.33 8.56 8.00
CA GLU A 68 -20.66 8.41 9.30
C GLU A 68 -19.24 7.87 9.13
N VAL A 69 -19.03 6.88 8.25
CA VAL A 69 -17.69 6.38 7.92
C VAL A 69 -16.84 7.49 7.30
N SER A 70 -17.44 8.30 6.41
CA SER A 70 -16.79 9.44 5.78
C SER A 70 -16.21 10.41 6.81
N GLN A 71 -17.08 10.88 7.71
CA GLN A 71 -16.70 11.81 8.76
C GLN A 71 -15.63 11.24 9.70
N ALA A 72 -15.72 9.93 9.99
CA ALA A 72 -14.73 9.26 10.82
C ALA A 72 -13.36 9.13 10.13
N TRP A 73 -13.32 9.20 8.80
CA TRP A 73 -12.11 9.06 7.98
C TRP A 73 -11.50 10.39 7.50
N ASP A 74 -12.24 11.50 7.59
CA ASP A 74 -11.87 12.82 7.05
C ASP A 74 -10.53 13.38 7.58
N THR A 75 -10.02 12.84 8.70
CA THR A 75 -8.71 13.24 9.25
C THR A 75 -7.52 12.46 8.66
N ASP A 76 -7.76 11.36 7.93
CA ASP A 76 -6.77 10.40 7.42
C ASP A 76 -5.56 10.22 8.36
N ASN A 77 -5.83 10.09 9.66
CA ASN A 77 -4.79 10.06 10.67
C ASN A 77 -5.05 8.91 11.64
N TRP A 78 -4.56 7.73 11.27
CA TRP A 78 -4.59 6.52 12.08
C TRP A 78 -3.91 6.68 13.45
N THR A 79 -3.03 7.68 13.61
CA THR A 79 -2.14 7.76 14.78
C THR A 79 -2.56 8.77 15.85
N GLU A 80 -3.53 9.63 15.54
CA GLU A 80 -4.08 10.64 16.47
C GLU A 80 -5.60 10.57 16.54
N THR A 81 -6.18 9.44 16.13
CA THR A 81 -7.63 9.26 16.21
C THR A 81 -8.04 8.87 17.63
N PRO A 82 -9.11 9.48 18.18
CA PRO A 82 -9.70 9.07 19.45
C PRO A 82 -10.08 7.58 19.48
N ASP A 83 -9.97 6.93 20.63
CA ASP A 83 -10.26 5.49 20.79
C ASP A 83 -11.73 5.11 20.52
N ASP A 84 -12.64 6.09 20.56
CA ASP A 84 -14.06 5.97 20.24
C ASP A 84 -14.39 6.27 18.76
N SER A 85 -13.42 6.72 17.98
CA SER A 85 -13.55 6.85 16.51
C SER A 85 -13.49 5.48 15.81
N LEU A 86 -14.02 5.40 14.59
CA LEU A 86 -13.93 4.18 13.77
C LEU A 86 -12.48 3.74 13.58
N MET A 87 -11.59 4.62 13.13
CA MET A 87 -10.17 4.28 12.93
C MET A 87 -9.50 3.87 14.25
N GLY A 88 -9.85 4.54 15.36
CA GLY A 88 -9.40 4.21 16.71
C GLY A 88 -9.80 2.79 17.14
N LYS A 89 -11.03 2.35 16.85
CA LYS A 89 -11.46 0.97 17.08
C LYS A 89 -10.72 -0.01 16.16
N LEU A 90 -10.60 0.32 14.87
CA LEU A 90 -10.01 -0.56 13.86
C LEU A 90 -8.51 -0.83 14.14
N GLN A 91 -7.73 0.17 14.58
CA GLN A 91 -6.31 -0.03 14.90
C GLN A 91 -6.06 -1.00 16.07
N THR A 92 -7.08 -1.33 16.87
CA THR A 92 -6.96 -2.35 17.94
C THR A 92 -7.00 -3.77 17.38
N VAL A 93 -7.37 -3.94 16.12
CA VAL A 93 -7.51 -5.25 15.47
C VAL A 93 -6.17 -5.73 14.95
N ARG A 94 -5.86 -7.01 15.20
CA ARG A 94 -4.64 -7.67 14.72
C ARG A 94 -4.44 -7.57 13.20
N ALA A 95 -5.55 -7.49 12.46
CA ALA A 95 -5.60 -7.30 11.02
C ALA A 95 -5.02 -5.96 10.55
N ILE A 96 -4.91 -4.95 11.42
CA ILE A 96 -4.30 -3.67 11.13
C ILE A 96 -2.98 -3.53 11.89
N ARG A 97 -3.00 -3.73 13.21
CA ARG A 97 -1.82 -3.62 14.07
C ARG A 97 -1.46 -4.99 14.63
N VAL A 98 -0.26 -5.49 14.31
CA VAL A 98 0.15 -6.81 14.78
C VAL A 98 0.56 -6.74 16.26
N ASN A 99 0.42 -7.86 16.96
CA ASN A 99 0.76 -7.96 18.38
C ASN A 99 2.19 -8.51 18.61
N GLY A 100 2.63 -8.51 19.86
CA GLY A 100 3.88 -9.15 20.28
C GLY A 100 5.11 -8.34 19.87
N ALA A 101 6.16 -9.02 19.40
CA ALA A 101 7.47 -8.40 19.11
C ALA A 101 7.44 -7.27 18.06
N PHE A 102 6.34 -7.10 17.34
CA PHE A 102 6.17 -6.08 16.30
C PHE A 102 5.06 -5.08 16.62
N SER A 103 4.54 -5.05 17.85
CA SER A 103 3.52 -4.09 18.27
C SER A 103 4.03 -2.65 18.36
N ASP A 104 5.35 -2.49 18.40
CA ASP A 104 6.06 -1.22 18.34
C ASP A 104 6.54 -0.95 16.90
N PRO A 105 6.14 0.17 16.28
CA PRO A 105 6.65 0.63 14.98
C PRO A 105 8.19 0.67 14.85
N GLN A 106 8.91 0.82 15.96
CA GLN A 106 10.38 0.76 16.00
C GLN A 106 10.95 -0.66 15.81
N SER A 107 10.10 -1.68 15.96
CA SER A 107 10.50 -3.09 15.82
C SER A 107 10.16 -3.68 14.44
N ILE A 108 9.59 -2.86 13.55
CA ILE A 108 9.13 -3.29 12.22
C ILE A 108 10.33 -3.58 11.30
N PRO A 109 10.43 -4.81 10.74
CA PRO A 109 11.54 -5.21 9.87
C PRO A 109 11.60 -4.39 8.58
N GLN A 110 12.82 -4.12 8.11
CA GLN A 110 13.05 -3.38 6.85
C GLN A 110 12.35 -4.04 5.66
N GLN A 111 12.36 -5.37 5.55
CA GLN A 111 11.72 -6.07 4.43
C GLN A 111 10.19 -5.87 4.38
N PHE A 112 9.54 -5.61 5.52
CA PHE A 112 8.13 -5.22 5.50
C PHE A 112 7.96 -3.78 5.01
N VAL A 113 8.87 -2.87 5.38
CA VAL A 113 8.92 -1.50 4.86
C VAL A 113 9.14 -1.50 3.36
N ASP A 114 10.04 -2.34 2.84
CA ASP A 114 10.30 -2.46 1.41
C ASP A 114 9.04 -2.91 0.67
N ILE A 115 8.30 -3.91 1.17
CA ILE A 115 7.00 -4.33 0.59
C ILE A 115 5.97 -3.21 0.67
N LEU A 116 5.93 -2.49 1.79
CA LEU A 116 5.03 -1.36 1.98
C LEU A 116 5.37 -0.20 1.02
N CYS A 117 6.62 -0.04 0.59
CA CYS A 117 7.02 1.06 -0.28
C CYS A 117 7.01 0.68 -1.76
N GLU A 118 7.38 -0.55 -2.10
CA GLU A 118 7.67 -0.99 -3.47
C GLU A 118 6.70 -2.06 -3.97
N GLY A 119 5.85 -2.58 -3.08
CA GLY A 119 4.84 -3.57 -3.39
C GLY A 119 5.33 -5.02 -3.25
N PRO A 120 4.54 -5.98 -3.76
CA PRO A 120 4.79 -7.39 -3.49
C PRO A 120 6.12 -7.91 -4.06
N THR A 121 6.88 -8.65 -3.23
CA THR A 121 8.18 -9.20 -3.61
C THR A 121 8.25 -10.71 -3.44
N ALA A 122 9.02 -11.39 -4.30
CA ALA A 122 9.37 -12.80 -4.14
C ALA A 122 10.72 -12.98 -3.42
N GLY A 123 11.48 -11.91 -3.21
CA GLY A 123 12.87 -11.93 -2.71
C GLY A 123 13.03 -12.01 -1.19
N MET A 124 12.02 -12.49 -0.46
CA MET A 124 12.07 -12.53 1.00
C MET A 124 12.73 -13.81 1.52
N ASP A 125 13.63 -13.68 2.52
CA ASP A 125 14.19 -14.81 3.25
C ASP A 125 13.09 -15.74 3.80
N ALA A 126 13.29 -17.06 3.71
CA ALA A 126 12.26 -18.04 4.05
C ALA A 126 11.83 -18.00 5.54
N ASN A 127 12.77 -17.75 6.45
CA ASN A 127 12.47 -17.67 7.89
C ASN A 127 11.74 -16.37 8.20
N LEU A 128 12.20 -15.25 7.65
CA LEU A 128 11.53 -13.96 7.82
C LEU A 128 10.12 -13.98 7.20
N ARG A 129 9.97 -14.55 6.01
CA ARG A 129 8.68 -14.78 5.34
C ARG A 129 7.72 -15.55 6.21
N ARG A 130 8.16 -16.70 6.75
CA ARG A 130 7.34 -17.47 7.69
C ARG A 130 6.95 -16.63 8.90
N LYS A 131 7.89 -15.88 9.49
CA LYS A 131 7.63 -15.03 10.66
C LYS A 131 6.61 -13.93 10.35
N LEU A 132 6.78 -13.18 9.27
CA LEU A 132 5.89 -12.10 8.86
C LEU A 132 4.49 -12.61 8.49
N THR A 133 4.38 -13.75 7.81
CA THR A 133 3.09 -14.39 7.53
C THR A 133 2.40 -14.88 8.80
N LEU A 134 3.12 -15.53 9.72
CA LEU A 134 2.53 -16.03 10.97
C LEU A 134 2.01 -14.89 11.87
N VAL A 135 2.71 -13.75 11.91
CA VAL A 135 2.25 -12.60 12.72
C VAL A 135 1.13 -11.82 12.04
N GLY A 136 0.98 -11.95 10.72
CA GLY A 136 -0.12 -11.39 9.92
C GLY A 136 0.26 -10.19 9.06
N PHE A 137 1.54 -9.87 8.90
CA PHE A 137 1.98 -8.74 8.07
C PHE A 137 1.81 -9.00 6.58
N THR A 138 2.20 -10.20 6.14
CA THR A 138 2.34 -10.50 4.72
C THR A 138 1.63 -11.78 4.34
N LEU A 139 0.88 -11.72 3.25
CA LEU A 139 0.23 -12.87 2.64
C LEU A 139 0.77 -13.09 1.22
N PRO A 140 0.79 -14.35 0.76
CA PRO A 140 1.10 -14.63 -0.64
C PRO A 140 0.04 -13.95 -1.54
N VAL A 141 0.51 -13.26 -2.57
CA VAL A 141 -0.36 -12.62 -3.55
C VAL A 141 -0.97 -13.71 -4.42
N VAL A 142 -2.28 -13.84 -4.36
CA VAL A 142 -3.03 -14.70 -5.26
C VAL A 142 -3.21 -13.90 -6.56
N PRO A 143 -2.83 -14.45 -7.73
CA PRO A 143 -3.14 -13.81 -9.01
C PRO A 143 -4.65 -13.58 -9.08
N ALA A 144 -5.06 -12.36 -9.43
CA ALA A 144 -6.46 -12.09 -9.73
C ALA A 144 -6.84 -12.94 -10.95
N THR A 145 -7.54 -14.04 -10.72
CA THR A 145 -8.15 -14.83 -11.80
C THR A 145 -9.53 -14.26 -12.07
N ASP A 146 -9.99 -14.34 -13.33
CA ASP A 146 -11.37 -13.99 -13.75
C ASP A 146 -12.48 -14.80 -13.06
N ARG A 147 -12.11 -15.70 -12.15
CA ARG A 147 -13.00 -16.54 -11.35
C ARG A 147 -13.09 -15.97 -9.95
N ILE A 148 -14.33 -15.86 -9.46
CA ILE A 148 -14.62 -15.72 -8.03
C ILE A 148 -13.70 -16.70 -7.29
N PRO A 149 -12.87 -16.24 -6.34
CA PRO A 149 -11.99 -17.14 -5.61
C PRO A 149 -12.82 -18.29 -5.06
N GLU A 150 -12.49 -19.52 -5.43
CA GLU A 150 -13.06 -20.70 -4.78
C GLU A 150 -12.80 -20.57 -3.26
N GLU A 151 -13.77 -20.96 -2.42
CA GLU A 151 -13.66 -20.90 -0.95
C GLU A 151 -12.32 -21.48 -0.44
N PHE A 152 -11.80 -22.46 -1.19
CA PHE A 152 -10.49 -23.06 -0.99
C PHE A 152 -9.64 -22.93 -2.25
N THR A 153 -8.76 -21.94 -2.30
CA THR A 153 -7.69 -21.93 -3.30
C THR A 153 -6.45 -22.64 -2.71
N PRO A 154 -6.03 -23.81 -3.27
CA PRO A 154 -4.77 -24.44 -2.88
C PRO A 154 -3.62 -23.51 -3.25
N LEU A 155 -2.79 -23.18 -2.27
CA LEU A 155 -1.69 -22.25 -2.46
C LEU A 155 -0.45 -22.79 -1.77
N ASP A 156 0.56 -23.11 -2.57
CA ASP A 156 1.88 -23.48 -2.05
C ASP A 156 2.66 -22.23 -1.67
N TRP A 157 2.70 -21.95 -0.37
CA TRP A 157 3.40 -20.81 0.21
C TRP A 157 4.91 -20.95 0.08
N ALA A 158 5.43 -22.16 -0.12
CA ALA A 158 6.85 -22.40 -0.28
C ALA A 158 7.33 -22.31 -1.73
N LYS A 159 6.41 -22.29 -2.71
CA LYS A 159 6.74 -22.25 -4.14
C LYS A 159 7.69 -21.10 -4.46
N LEU A 160 8.77 -21.44 -5.18
CA LEU A 160 9.76 -20.47 -5.64
C LEU A 160 9.09 -19.43 -6.54
N GLY A 161 9.38 -18.16 -6.32
CA GLY A 161 8.80 -17.05 -7.07
C GLY A 161 7.44 -16.55 -6.57
N THR A 162 6.85 -17.17 -5.54
CA THR A 162 5.62 -16.64 -4.91
C THR A 162 5.89 -15.25 -4.33
N LYS A 163 5.14 -14.25 -4.81
CA LYS A 163 5.21 -12.88 -4.30
C LYS A 163 4.40 -12.76 -3.00
N TYR A 164 4.91 -11.96 -2.07
CA TYR A 164 4.26 -11.65 -0.80
C TYR A 164 3.99 -10.15 -0.74
N GLY A 165 2.75 -9.77 -0.43
CA GLY A 165 2.30 -8.39 -0.24
C GLY A 165 1.80 -8.16 1.19
N VAL A 166 1.47 -6.92 1.51
CA VAL A 166 0.80 -6.58 2.78
C VAL A 166 -0.54 -7.33 2.86
N ALA A 167 -0.89 -7.84 4.04
CA ALA A 167 -2.02 -8.74 4.21
C ALA A 167 -3.38 -8.13 3.81
N ASN A 168 -3.56 -6.82 3.97
CA ASN A 168 -4.74 -6.08 3.51
C ASN A 168 -4.43 -4.58 3.36
N TYR A 169 -5.34 -3.88 2.71
CA TYR A 169 -5.18 -2.47 2.37
C TYR A 169 -5.22 -1.53 3.60
N MET A 170 -6.06 -1.82 4.61
CA MET A 170 -6.12 -1.01 5.84
C MET A 170 -4.82 -1.10 6.64
N MET A 171 -4.19 -2.29 6.68
CA MET A 171 -2.86 -2.46 7.27
C MET A 171 -1.81 -1.62 6.53
N ALA A 172 -1.85 -1.61 5.20
CA ALA A 172 -0.93 -0.80 4.40
C ALA A 172 -1.12 0.70 4.70
N SER A 173 -2.36 1.18 4.74
CA SER A 173 -2.71 2.56 5.11
C SER A 173 -2.18 2.92 6.50
N TYR A 174 -2.48 2.10 7.51
CA TYR A 174 -2.03 2.29 8.90
C TYR A 174 -0.51 2.38 9.02
N TYR A 175 0.23 1.37 8.53
CA TYR A 175 1.68 1.33 8.73
C TYR A 175 2.41 2.40 7.93
N ARG A 176 1.89 2.84 6.78
CA ARG A 176 2.49 3.97 6.08
C ARG A 176 2.46 5.22 6.92
N GLN A 177 1.30 5.57 7.49
CA GLN A 177 1.18 6.74 8.35
C GLN A 177 1.96 6.59 9.65
N ALA A 178 1.86 5.42 10.30
CA ALA A 178 2.56 5.16 11.56
C ALA A 178 4.08 5.26 11.39
N LEU A 179 4.64 4.71 10.32
CA LEU A 179 6.07 4.76 10.03
C LEU A 179 6.51 6.13 9.50
N ALA A 180 5.68 6.81 8.70
CA ALA A 180 5.94 8.18 8.27
C ALA A 180 6.07 9.11 9.48
N LYS A 181 5.17 8.99 10.44
CA LYS A 181 5.17 9.82 11.65
C LYS A 181 6.27 9.45 12.65
N LYS A 182 6.46 8.15 12.93
CA LYS A 182 7.36 7.71 14.02
C LYS A 182 8.80 7.46 13.59
N ARG A 183 9.03 7.27 12.30
CA ARG A 183 10.33 6.92 11.73
C ARG A 183 10.62 7.66 10.43
N GLN A 184 9.87 8.72 10.10
CA GLN A 184 10.12 9.56 8.92
C GLN A 184 10.19 8.75 7.61
N LEU A 185 9.34 7.71 7.49
CA LEU A 185 9.23 6.95 6.25
C LEU A 185 8.88 7.90 5.09
N THR A 186 9.71 7.87 4.05
CA THR A 186 9.49 8.58 2.80
C THR A 186 9.68 7.63 1.62
N VAL A 187 8.92 7.90 0.57
CA VAL A 187 9.02 7.20 -0.72
C VAL A 187 9.34 8.22 -1.80
N ASP A 188 10.00 7.74 -2.85
CA ASP A 188 10.18 8.49 -4.08
C ASP A 188 9.25 7.92 -5.14
N VAL A 189 8.54 8.81 -5.85
CA VAL A 189 7.57 8.42 -6.87
C VAL A 189 8.03 9.02 -8.18
N ASP A 190 8.17 8.16 -9.19
CA ASP A 190 8.52 8.57 -10.55
C ASP A 190 7.43 9.52 -11.10
N ARG A 191 7.82 10.75 -11.39
CA ARG A 191 6.93 11.83 -11.87
C ARG A 191 6.87 11.95 -13.38
N SER A 192 7.36 10.97 -14.12
CA SER A 192 7.41 10.98 -15.59
C SER A 192 6.47 9.93 -16.19
N PRO A 193 5.13 10.07 -16.03
CA PRO A 193 4.20 9.19 -16.73
C PRO A 193 4.27 9.39 -18.24
N THR A 194 4.08 8.31 -18.99
CA THR A 194 4.21 8.26 -20.46
C THR A 194 2.86 8.13 -21.19
N SER A 195 1.78 7.87 -20.46
CA SER A 195 0.38 7.87 -20.95
C SER A 195 -0.60 8.27 -19.85
N CYS A 196 -1.87 8.45 -20.18
CA CYS A 196 -2.89 8.74 -19.16
C CYS A 196 -3.16 7.51 -18.28
N THR A 197 -3.11 6.30 -18.83
CA THR A 197 -3.13 5.06 -18.02
C THR A 197 -1.99 5.06 -17.01
N ASP A 198 -0.77 5.34 -17.46
CA ASP A 198 0.43 5.38 -16.62
C ASP A 198 0.31 6.46 -15.52
N LEU A 199 -0.26 7.62 -15.84
CA LEU A 199 -0.59 8.65 -14.86
C LEU A 199 -1.63 8.15 -13.84
N LEU A 200 -2.74 7.55 -14.28
CA LEU A 200 -3.79 7.04 -13.40
C LEU A 200 -3.29 5.95 -12.45
N LEU A 201 -2.43 5.04 -12.92
CA LEU A 201 -1.87 3.96 -12.10
C LEU A 201 -0.99 4.44 -10.94
N ARG A 202 -0.55 5.71 -10.94
CA ARG A 202 0.11 6.32 -9.77
C ARG A 202 -0.87 6.63 -8.65
N ALA A 203 -2.10 7.01 -8.99
CA ALA A 203 -3.13 7.40 -8.03
C ALA A 203 -4.04 6.26 -7.59
N LEU A 204 -4.44 5.35 -8.50
CA LEU A 204 -5.39 4.26 -8.19
C LEU A 204 -5.06 3.47 -6.92
N PRO A 205 -3.79 3.11 -6.63
CA PRO A 205 -3.44 2.37 -5.41
C PRO A 205 -3.76 3.11 -4.11
N TYR A 206 -3.96 4.43 -4.17
CA TYR A 206 -4.28 5.29 -3.05
C TYR A 206 -5.76 5.66 -2.97
N LEU A 207 -6.58 5.28 -3.95
CA LEU A 207 -8.01 5.56 -3.93
C LEU A 207 -8.70 4.49 -3.06
N LEU A 208 -8.62 4.63 -1.75
CA LEU A 208 -9.33 3.73 -0.84
C LEU A 208 -10.85 3.97 -0.94
N PHE A 209 -11.62 3.00 -0.45
CA PHE A 209 -13.06 3.14 -0.28
C PHE A 209 -13.44 4.47 0.37
N ALA A 210 -12.82 4.78 1.51
CA ALA A 210 -13.06 6.04 2.17
C ALA A 210 -12.72 7.21 1.25
N ASP A 211 -11.58 7.22 0.56
CA ASP A 211 -11.22 8.36 -0.29
C ASP A 211 -12.19 8.67 -1.43
N VAL A 212 -12.88 7.66 -1.95
CA VAL A 212 -13.81 7.80 -3.08
C VAL A 212 -15.27 7.91 -2.64
N VAL A 213 -15.68 7.14 -1.63
CA VAL A 213 -17.08 7.06 -1.17
C VAL A 213 -17.34 7.99 0.00
N ALA A 214 -16.31 8.38 0.76
CA ALA A 214 -16.44 9.36 1.83
C ALA A 214 -16.75 10.74 1.24
N ILE A 215 -18.02 11.06 1.16
CA ILE A 215 -18.52 12.37 0.81
C ILE A 215 -17.92 13.39 1.79
N GLN A 216 -17.01 14.23 1.31
CA GLN A 216 -16.66 15.47 2.01
C GLN A 216 -17.95 16.27 2.15
N GLY A 217 -18.44 16.38 3.38
CA GLY A 217 -19.74 16.98 3.66
C GLY A 217 -19.76 18.45 3.28
N ASP A 218 -20.65 18.82 2.37
CA ASP A 218 -21.13 20.19 2.31
C ASP A 218 -21.91 20.49 3.62
N LYS A 219 -21.87 21.75 4.06
CA LYS A 219 -22.49 22.28 5.30
C LYS A 219 -23.99 21.99 5.48
N PHE A 220 -24.65 21.30 4.56
CA PHE A 220 -26.11 21.12 4.50
C PHE A 220 -26.58 19.66 4.53
N GLY A 221 -25.71 18.70 4.84
CA GLY A 221 -26.10 17.31 5.06
C GLY A 221 -25.58 16.35 3.99
N ILE A 222 -25.29 15.12 4.40
CA ILE A 222 -24.70 14.07 3.59
C ILE A 222 -25.74 13.61 2.56
N ARG A 223 -25.53 13.96 1.29
CA ARG A 223 -26.21 13.30 0.16
C ARG A 223 -25.20 12.40 -0.54
N SER A 224 -25.32 11.10 -0.32
CA SER A 224 -24.74 10.09 -1.20
C SER A 224 -25.67 9.94 -2.39
N ASP A 225 -25.57 10.84 -3.36
CA ASP A 225 -26.17 10.56 -4.65
C ASP A 225 -25.27 9.49 -5.28
N VAL A 226 -25.68 8.22 -5.21
CA VAL A 226 -25.04 7.11 -5.94
C VAL A 226 -25.58 7.06 -7.36
N SER A 227 -24.76 6.61 -8.31
CA SER A 227 -25.16 6.35 -9.69
C SER A 227 -26.17 5.21 -9.77
N GLN A 228 -26.75 4.99 -10.97
CA GLN A 228 -27.64 3.85 -11.23
C GLN A 228 -26.97 2.49 -11.01
N GLU A 229 -25.64 2.44 -10.98
CA GLU A 229 -24.88 1.22 -10.69
C GLU A 229 -24.56 1.05 -9.20
N GLU A 230 -25.13 1.88 -8.30
CA GLU A 230 -24.83 1.91 -6.86
C GLU A 230 -23.36 2.24 -6.55
N LEU A 231 -22.65 2.77 -7.54
CA LEU A 231 -21.30 3.32 -7.42
C LEU A 231 -21.37 4.84 -7.20
N PRO A 232 -20.38 5.45 -6.53
CA PRO A 232 -20.23 6.91 -6.53
C PRO A 232 -20.26 7.50 -7.95
N PHE A 233 -20.71 8.74 -8.11
CA PHE A 233 -20.59 9.47 -9.38
C PHE A 233 -19.13 9.71 -9.78
N GLU A 234 -18.92 10.01 -11.07
CA GLU A 234 -17.60 10.23 -11.67
C GLU A 234 -16.77 11.28 -10.93
N VAL A 235 -17.44 12.35 -10.48
CA VAL A 235 -16.82 13.47 -9.77
C VAL A 235 -16.08 13.03 -8.50
N HIS A 236 -16.57 12.00 -7.81
CA HIS A 236 -15.92 11.52 -6.59
C HIS A 236 -14.58 10.82 -6.91
N TYR A 237 -14.57 9.98 -7.95
CA TYR A 237 -13.34 9.34 -8.41
C TYR A 237 -12.32 10.36 -8.92
N THR A 238 -12.77 11.35 -9.70
CA THR A 238 -11.87 12.35 -10.29
C THR A 238 -11.34 13.32 -9.23
N HIS A 239 -12.13 13.72 -8.24
CA HIS A 239 -11.64 14.50 -7.10
C HIS A 239 -10.60 13.74 -6.29
N ALA A 240 -10.86 12.47 -5.95
CA ALA A 240 -9.91 11.65 -5.21
C ALA A 240 -8.61 11.45 -6.01
N ALA A 241 -8.71 11.17 -7.33
CA ALA A 241 -7.56 11.06 -8.21
C ALA A 241 -6.77 12.38 -8.30
N VAL A 242 -7.43 13.54 -8.45
CA VAL A 242 -6.77 14.85 -8.47
C VAL A 242 -6.00 15.10 -7.18
N ARG A 243 -6.59 14.78 -6.02
CA ARG A 243 -5.92 14.95 -4.71
C ARG A 243 -4.64 14.12 -4.62
N GLU A 244 -4.71 12.84 -4.99
CA GLU A 244 -3.54 11.95 -4.93
C GLU A 244 -2.48 12.29 -5.98
N LEU A 245 -2.88 12.59 -7.22
CA LEU A 245 -1.95 13.02 -8.26
C LEU A 245 -1.27 14.33 -7.87
N LYS A 246 -1.98 15.27 -7.25
CA LYS A 246 -1.37 16.52 -6.78
C LYS A 246 -0.26 16.27 -5.76
N ARG A 247 -0.44 15.29 -4.88
CA ARG A 247 0.55 14.87 -3.89
C ARG A 247 1.72 14.11 -4.51
N LEU A 248 1.44 13.24 -5.49
CA LEU A 248 2.41 12.28 -6.05
C LEU A 248 3.22 12.85 -7.22
N VAL A 249 2.55 13.47 -8.19
CA VAL A 249 3.13 13.94 -9.45
C VAL A 249 3.22 15.47 -9.56
N GLY A 250 2.40 16.22 -8.83
CA GLY A 250 2.54 17.69 -8.73
C GLY A 250 1.35 18.47 -9.30
N ASN A 251 1.55 19.18 -10.42
CA ASN A 251 0.54 20.14 -10.90
C ASN A 251 -0.66 19.46 -11.57
N THR A 252 -1.61 19.01 -10.75
CA THR A 252 -2.86 18.35 -11.18
C THR A 252 -4.08 19.04 -10.57
N ASN A 253 -5.08 19.37 -11.40
CA ASN A 253 -6.35 19.98 -10.98
C ASN A 253 -7.50 19.57 -11.93
N SER A 254 -8.75 19.88 -11.57
CA SER A 254 -9.86 19.99 -12.54
C SER A 254 -9.79 21.34 -13.24
N LEU A 255 -10.08 21.38 -14.54
CA LEU A 255 -10.16 22.63 -15.30
C LEU A 255 -11.59 22.88 -15.73
N GLU A 256 -12.21 23.94 -15.21
CA GLU A 256 -13.54 24.36 -15.62
C GLU A 256 -13.48 25.68 -16.40
N SER A 257 -13.92 25.64 -17.65
CA SER A 257 -14.09 26.83 -18.48
C SER A 257 -15.33 26.69 -19.35
N THR A 258 -16.21 27.70 -19.29
CA THR A 258 -17.42 27.78 -20.12
C THR A 258 -17.12 27.80 -21.61
N THR A 259 -15.92 28.26 -22.00
CA THR A 259 -15.51 28.38 -23.41
C THR A 259 -14.46 27.36 -23.82
N LYS A 260 -13.59 26.90 -22.90
CA LYS A 260 -12.48 25.99 -23.22
C LYS A 260 -12.72 24.53 -22.82
N GLY A 261 -13.82 24.24 -22.13
CA GLY A 261 -14.20 22.89 -21.69
C GLY A 261 -14.00 22.64 -20.19
N LYS A 262 -14.62 21.57 -19.68
CA LYS A 262 -14.55 21.11 -18.29
C LYS A 262 -13.79 19.78 -18.18
N VAL A 263 -12.45 19.82 -18.12
CA VAL A 263 -11.65 18.58 -18.02
C VAL A 263 -11.62 18.14 -16.56
N ASP A 264 -12.03 16.89 -16.29
CA ASP A 264 -12.14 16.40 -14.92
C ASP A 264 -10.78 16.23 -14.22
N ILE A 265 -9.76 15.71 -14.94
CA ILE A 265 -8.40 15.63 -14.44
C ILE A 265 -7.45 16.20 -15.49
N TYR A 266 -6.75 17.27 -15.13
CA TYR A 266 -5.74 17.90 -15.96
C TYR A 266 -4.41 17.98 -15.23
N THR A 267 -3.35 17.42 -15.82
CA THR A 267 -2.00 17.42 -15.24
C THR A 267 -1.01 18.07 -16.19
N THR A 268 -0.16 18.94 -15.66
CA THR A 268 0.99 19.52 -16.38
C THR A 268 2.28 19.09 -15.69
N LEU A 269 3.17 18.43 -16.42
CA LEU A 269 4.48 18.03 -15.91
C LEU A 269 5.50 19.16 -16.03
N GLU A 270 6.66 19.01 -15.40
CA GLU A 270 7.75 20.01 -15.40
C GLU A 270 8.33 20.25 -16.79
N ASP A 271 8.31 19.25 -17.67
CA ASP A 271 8.74 19.35 -19.07
C ASP A 271 7.69 20.03 -19.98
N GLY A 272 6.54 20.41 -19.43
CA GLY A 272 5.44 21.03 -20.15
C GLY A 272 4.44 20.05 -20.77
N SER A 273 4.64 18.74 -20.63
CA SER A 273 3.68 17.74 -21.10
C SER A 273 2.35 17.88 -20.36
N THR A 274 1.25 17.72 -21.11
CA THR A 274 -0.13 17.92 -20.62
C THR A 274 -0.98 16.68 -20.81
N PHE A 275 -1.74 16.33 -19.77
CA PHE A 275 -2.62 15.17 -19.73
C PHE A 275 -4.04 15.66 -19.44
N ALA A 276 -5.00 15.28 -20.29
CA ALA A 276 -6.42 15.57 -20.10
C ALA A 276 -7.21 14.26 -20.02
N ILE A 277 -7.91 14.06 -18.90
CA ILE A 277 -8.76 12.90 -18.66
C ILE A 277 -10.19 13.38 -18.40
N GLU A 278 -11.13 12.81 -19.16
CA GLU A 278 -12.57 12.99 -19.01
C GLU A 278 -13.17 11.72 -18.43
N ALA A 279 -14.04 11.84 -17.43
CA ALA A 279 -14.71 10.70 -16.80
C ALA A 279 -16.19 10.60 -17.19
N VAL A 280 -16.69 9.36 -17.32
CA VAL A 280 -18.11 9.06 -17.57
C VAL A 280 -18.49 7.72 -16.93
N MET A 281 -19.65 7.64 -16.28
CA MET A 281 -20.19 6.36 -15.82
C MET A 281 -20.63 5.53 -17.02
N SER A 282 -20.35 4.22 -17.01
CA SER A 282 -20.88 3.27 -18.00
C SER A 282 -22.40 3.30 -18.07
N SER A 283 -23.06 3.48 -16.92
CA SER A 283 -24.51 3.51 -16.79
C SER A 283 -25.19 4.63 -17.62
N ARG A 284 -24.45 5.67 -18.03
CA ARG A 284 -24.98 6.73 -18.91
C ARG A 284 -25.15 6.29 -20.36
N GLY A 285 -24.68 5.09 -20.70
CA GLY A 285 -24.88 4.45 -22.00
C GLY A 285 -23.98 4.99 -23.11
N ALA A 286 -23.94 4.25 -24.23
CA ALA A 286 -23.02 4.48 -25.34
C ALA A 286 -23.11 5.89 -25.94
N THR A 287 -24.30 6.49 -26.01
CA THR A 287 -24.50 7.85 -26.51
C THR A 287 -23.80 8.89 -25.65
N SER A 288 -23.84 8.74 -24.31
CA SER A 288 -23.14 9.65 -23.40
C SER A 288 -21.63 9.45 -23.51
N ILE A 289 -21.18 8.19 -23.53
CA ILE A 289 -19.76 7.84 -23.68
C ILE A 289 -19.18 8.45 -24.96
N ALA A 290 -19.89 8.33 -26.09
CA ALA A 290 -19.49 8.95 -27.36
C ALA A 290 -19.40 10.47 -27.26
N LYS A 291 -20.40 11.14 -26.65
CA LYS A 291 -20.36 12.60 -26.44
C LYS A 291 -19.18 13.06 -25.60
N HIS A 292 -18.81 12.32 -24.56
CA HIS A 292 -17.62 12.65 -23.74
C HIS A 292 -16.33 12.46 -24.54
N ARG A 293 -16.24 11.36 -25.30
CA ARG A 293 -15.10 11.11 -26.21
C ARG A 293 -14.95 12.21 -27.28
N ASP A 294 -16.05 12.73 -27.81
CA ASP A 294 -16.02 13.73 -28.88
C ASP A 294 -15.53 15.11 -28.41
N ARG A 295 -15.50 15.37 -27.09
CA ARG A 295 -14.92 16.61 -26.53
C ARG A 295 -13.45 16.78 -26.90
N PHE A 296 -12.70 15.69 -27.04
CA PHE A 296 -11.29 15.69 -27.41
C PHE A 296 -11.01 16.09 -28.87
N GLU A 297 -12.03 16.05 -29.73
CA GLU A 297 -11.97 16.47 -31.13
C GLU A 297 -12.58 17.86 -31.36
N SER A 298 -13.24 18.43 -30.35
CA SER A 298 -13.89 19.72 -30.48
C SER A 298 -12.87 20.86 -30.49
N ALA A 299 -12.73 21.54 -31.62
CA ALA A 299 -11.83 22.68 -31.77
C ALA A 299 -12.14 23.85 -30.81
N SER A 300 -13.39 23.97 -30.32
CA SER A 300 -13.74 25.00 -29.33
C SER A 300 -13.31 24.62 -27.91
N MET A 301 -13.23 23.32 -27.61
CA MET A 301 -12.85 22.81 -26.29
C MET A 301 -11.33 22.65 -26.16
N THR A 302 -10.63 23.78 -26.26
CA THR A 302 -9.16 23.83 -26.35
C THR A 302 -8.42 23.12 -25.20
N ASN A 303 -9.00 23.05 -24.00
CA ASN A 303 -8.39 22.31 -22.88
C ASN A 303 -8.26 20.81 -23.16
N TYR A 304 -9.19 20.24 -23.94
CA TYR A 304 -9.12 18.85 -24.38
C TYR A 304 -8.32 18.72 -25.67
N ALA A 305 -8.61 19.58 -26.66
CA ALA A 305 -8.06 19.45 -28.00
C ALA A 305 -6.54 19.63 -28.04
N HIS A 306 -5.97 20.49 -27.19
CA HIS A 306 -4.54 20.80 -27.18
C HIS A 306 -3.72 19.99 -26.17
N ALA A 307 -4.35 19.17 -25.33
CA ALA A 307 -3.61 18.29 -24.43
C ALA A 307 -2.78 17.27 -25.25
N GLN A 308 -1.54 17.05 -24.82
CA GLN A 308 -0.63 16.11 -25.49
C GLN A 308 -1.11 14.66 -25.32
N TYR A 309 -1.53 14.31 -24.11
CA TYR A 309 -2.10 13.00 -23.77
C TYR A 309 -3.57 13.16 -23.43
N LYS A 310 -4.40 12.28 -24.00
CA LYS A 310 -5.87 12.36 -23.95
C LYS A 310 -6.45 11.01 -23.57
N CYS A 311 -7.37 11.01 -22.61
CA CYS A 311 -8.00 9.78 -22.15
C CYS A 311 -9.46 9.94 -21.79
N LEU A 312 -10.28 8.98 -22.22
CA LEU A 312 -11.61 8.77 -21.68
C LEU A 312 -11.56 7.70 -20.59
N LEU A 313 -11.88 8.10 -19.36
CA LEU A 313 -12.07 7.22 -18.22
C LEU A 313 -13.55 6.81 -18.12
N ILE A 314 -13.84 5.52 -18.23
CA ILE A 314 -15.19 4.96 -18.08
C ILE A 314 -15.25 4.23 -16.74
N ILE A 315 -16.21 4.57 -15.88
CA ILE A 315 -16.30 3.99 -14.53
C ILE A 315 -17.57 3.14 -14.45
N GLY A 316 -17.46 1.91 -13.93
CA GLY A 316 -18.60 1.01 -13.87
C GLY A 316 -18.32 -0.38 -13.30
N LYS A 317 -19.30 -1.29 -13.38
CA LYS A 317 -19.15 -2.68 -12.92
C LYS A 317 -18.25 -3.52 -13.86
N CYS A 318 -17.58 -4.52 -13.28
CA CYS A 318 -16.56 -5.35 -13.96
C CYS A 318 -17.10 -6.14 -15.18
N GLY A 319 -18.35 -6.61 -15.15
CA GLY A 319 -18.91 -7.56 -16.13
C GLY A 319 -18.89 -7.11 -17.60
N ASP A 320 -19.29 -5.87 -17.87
CA ASP A 320 -19.45 -5.37 -19.25
C ASP A 320 -18.31 -4.44 -19.68
N MET A 321 -17.38 -4.13 -18.77
CA MET A 321 -16.41 -3.04 -18.97
C MET A 321 -15.49 -3.27 -20.17
N ARG A 322 -15.03 -4.52 -20.39
CA ARG A 322 -14.20 -4.86 -21.55
C ARG A 322 -14.91 -4.56 -22.87
N GLU A 323 -16.19 -4.91 -22.97
CA GLU A 323 -16.97 -4.68 -24.18
C GLU A 323 -17.24 -3.20 -24.41
N ILE A 324 -17.62 -2.49 -23.34
CA ILE A 324 -17.87 -1.04 -23.38
C ILE A 324 -16.62 -0.31 -23.86
N VAL A 325 -15.47 -0.56 -23.24
CA VAL A 325 -14.16 0.02 -23.63
C VAL A 325 -13.80 -0.36 -25.07
N GLY A 326 -14.00 -1.62 -25.45
CA GLY A 326 -13.72 -2.13 -26.79
C GLY A 326 -14.49 -1.41 -27.90
N LYS A 327 -15.75 -1.03 -27.63
CA LYS A 327 -16.65 -0.35 -28.58
C LYS A 327 -16.37 1.15 -28.74
N VAL A 328 -15.61 1.78 -27.84
CA VAL A 328 -15.28 3.20 -27.97
C VAL A 328 -14.41 3.42 -29.20
N ARG A 329 -14.75 4.45 -29.99
CA ARG A 329 -14.00 4.85 -31.18
C ARG A 329 -12.57 5.29 -30.83
N ASP A 330 -11.61 4.78 -31.59
CA ASP A 330 -10.17 5.07 -31.48
C ASP A 330 -9.82 6.56 -31.65
N GLY A 331 -8.58 6.94 -31.32
CA GLY A 331 -8.03 8.30 -31.47
C GLY A 331 -7.58 8.95 -30.16
N ILE A 332 -7.94 8.33 -29.03
CA ILE A 332 -7.47 8.65 -27.67
C ILE A 332 -7.27 7.35 -26.91
N GLU A 333 -6.61 7.41 -25.75
CA GLU A 333 -6.57 6.29 -24.81
C GLU A 333 -7.96 6.13 -24.16
N VAL A 334 -8.40 4.90 -23.93
CA VAL A 334 -9.66 4.62 -23.23
C VAL A 334 -9.36 3.68 -22.07
N VAL A 335 -9.73 4.10 -20.87
CA VAL A 335 -9.52 3.35 -19.63
C VAL A 335 -10.88 3.06 -19.02
N GLY A 336 -11.24 1.78 -18.91
CA GLY A 336 -12.33 1.31 -18.07
C GLY A 336 -11.82 1.05 -16.66
N LEU A 337 -12.52 1.57 -15.66
CA LEU A 337 -12.22 1.40 -14.25
C LEU A 337 -13.41 0.73 -13.57
N ALA A 338 -13.19 -0.50 -13.10
CA ALA A 338 -14.16 -1.27 -12.35
C ALA A 338 -13.69 -1.47 -10.90
N PRO A 339 -14.18 -0.65 -9.95
CA PRO A 339 -13.90 -0.89 -8.54
C PRO A 339 -14.50 -2.23 -8.11
N ASN A 340 -13.82 -2.95 -7.23
CA ASN A 340 -14.51 -3.98 -6.47
C ASN A 340 -15.46 -3.31 -5.45
N PRO A 341 -16.51 -4.00 -4.95
CA PRO A 341 -17.49 -3.40 -4.03
C PRO A 341 -16.87 -2.76 -2.78
N SER A 342 -15.74 -3.31 -2.35
CA SER A 342 -14.95 -2.89 -1.20
C SER A 342 -13.96 -1.75 -1.46
N HIS A 343 -13.81 -1.30 -2.71
CA HIS A 343 -12.73 -0.41 -3.20
C HIS A 343 -11.36 -0.72 -2.58
N THR A 344 -11.06 -2.01 -2.43
CA THR A 344 -9.72 -2.51 -2.06
C THR A 344 -8.84 -2.72 -3.28
N GLY A 345 -9.39 -2.54 -4.47
CA GLY A 345 -8.70 -2.64 -5.73
C GLY A 345 -9.62 -2.33 -6.91
N TYR A 346 -9.01 -2.19 -8.06
CA TYR A 346 -9.66 -1.84 -9.31
C TYR A 346 -9.27 -2.81 -10.40
N TYR A 347 -10.25 -3.34 -11.11
CA TYR A 347 -10.03 -3.94 -12.42
C TYR A 347 -9.94 -2.81 -13.45
N VAL A 348 -8.81 -2.75 -14.15
CA VAL A 348 -8.50 -1.72 -15.13
C VAL A 348 -8.52 -2.37 -16.51
N TYR A 349 -9.22 -1.73 -17.45
CA TYR A 349 -9.35 -2.16 -18.83
C TYR A 349 -8.79 -1.05 -19.72
N VAL A 350 -7.76 -1.33 -20.52
CA VAL A 350 -7.08 -0.31 -21.31
C VAL A 350 -7.20 -0.65 -22.77
N LYS A 351 -7.68 0.31 -23.55
CA LYS A 351 -7.66 0.26 -25.01
C LYS A 351 -6.75 1.36 -25.55
N ARG A 352 -5.74 0.93 -26.30
CA ARG A 352 -4.93 1.79 -27.17
C ARG A 352 -5.45 1.72 -28.60
N GLN A 353 -5.18 2.78 -29.36
CA GLN A 353 -5.54 2.87 -30.77
C GLN A 353 -5.05 1.65 -31.56
N GLY A 354 -5.97 1.01 -32.31
CA GLY A 354 -5.66 -0.15 -33.14
C GLY A 354 -5.37 -1.46 -32.39
N GLU A 355 -5.44 -1.46 -31.05
CA GLU A 355 -5.09 -2.61 -30.21
C GLU A 355 -6.32 -3.24 -29.53
N LYS A 356 -6.17 -4.48 -29.07
CA LYS A 356 -7.17 -5.16 -28.24
C LYS A 356 -7.19 -4.55 -26.84
N VAL A 357 -8.33 -4.68 -26.16
CA VAL A 357 -8.45 -4.29 -24.75
C VAL A 357 -7.62 -5.25 -23.90
N VAL A 358 -6.64 -4.70 -23.18
CA VAL A 358 -5.91 -5.42 -22.12
C VAL A 358 -6.52 -5.08 -20.77
N ASP A 359 -6.34 -5.95 -19.80
CA ASP A 359 -6.94 -5.80 -18.48
C ASP A 359 -6.10 -6.41 -17.38
N PHE A 360 -6.21 -5.84 -16.19
CA PHE A 360 -5.42 -6.21 -15.03
C PHE A 360 -6.04 -5.66 -13.75
N HIS A 361 -5.63 -6.21 -12.60
CA HIS A 361 -6.09 -5.77 -11.28
C HIS A 361 -5.02 -4.93 -10.57
N ILE A 362 -5.44 -3.79 -10.01
CA ILE A 362 -4.62 -2.88 -9.20
C ILE A 362 -5.16 -2.85 -7.77
N PRO A 363 -4.44 -3.42 -6.78
CA PRO A 363 -4.87 -3.31 -5.39
C PRO A 363 -4.66 -1.89 -4.85
N CYS A 364 -5.52 -1.48 -3.92
CA CYS A 364 -5.41 -0.25 -3.15
C CYS A 364 -4.38 -0.38 -2.02
N ASP A 365 -3.18 -0.83 -2.37
CA ASP A 365 -2.09 -1.05 -1.43
C ASP A 365 -1.21 0.17 -1.25
N GLY A 366 -1.55 1.33 -1.84
CA GLY A 366 -0.84 2.61 -1.88
C GLY A 366 0.58 2.57 -2.45
N VAL A 367 0.88 1.62 -3.32
CA VAL A 367 2.14 1.59 -4.06
C VAL A 367 1.88 2.16 -5.45
N ALA A 368 2.36 3.37 -5.74
CA ALA A 368 2.21 3.96 -7.08
C ALA A 368 2.83 3.04 -8.15
N ARG A 369 2.10 2.83 -9.26
CA ARG A 369 2.55 1.93 -10.33
C ARG A 369 2.77 2.66 -11.64
N GLY A 370 3.68 2.09 -12.44
CA GLY A 370 3.92 2.46 -13.82
C GLY A 370 3.25 1.49 -14.77
N PHE A 371 2.92 1.96 -15.96
CA PHE A 371 2.37 1.18 -17.06
C PHE A 371 3.17 1.43 -18.33
N SER A 372 3.56 0.35 -19.02
CA SER A 372 4.20 0.45 -20.33
C SER A 372 3.68 -0.64 -21.25
N TRP A 373 3.49 -0.29 -22.53
CA TRP A 373 3.22 -1.27 -23.58
C TRP A 373 4.49 -2.03 -23.94
N LYS A 374 4.34 -3.30 -24.34
CA LYS A 374 5.42 -4.17 -24.80
C LYS A 374 5.10 -4.69 -26.19
N ASP A 375 6.14 -4.94 -26.97
CA ASP A 375 6.03 -5.50 -28.31
C ASP A 375 5.79 -7.02 -28.29
N GLU A 376 6.07 -7.68 -27.16
CA GLU A 376 5.95 -9.13 -26.95
C GLU A 376 5.01 -9.46 -25.78
N GLU A 377 4.50 -10.70 -25.72
CA GLU A 377 3.65 -11.14 -24.61
C GLU A 377 4.41 -11.21 -23.27
N PRO A 378 3.83 -10.72 -22.16
CA PRO A 378 2.57 -9.97 -22.08
C PRO A 378 2.74 -8.57 -22.68
N PHE A 379 1.86 -8.17 -23.61
CA PHE A 379 1.92 -6.91 -24.38
C PHE A 379 1.88 -5.62 -23.54
N PHE A 380 1.94 -5.75 -22.21
CA PHE A 380 2.08 -4.67 -21.27
C PHE A 380 2.88 -5.13 -20.05
N GLU A 381 3.48 -4.17 -19.35
CA GLU A 381 4.13 -4.36 -18.06
C GLU A 381 3.59 -3.36 -17.06
N ILE A 382 3.30 -3.86 -15.86
CA ILE A 382 3.02 -3.07 -14.67
C ILE A 382 4.21 -3.19 -13.74
N SER A 383 4.84 -2.07 -13.45
CA SER A 383 6.00 -1.97 -12.57
C SER A 383 5.71 -1.05 -11.40
N SER A 384 6.56 -1.06 -10.37
CA SER A 384 6.48 -0.04 -9.33
C SER A 384 6.99 1.29 -9.89
N ALA A 385 6.18 2.34 -9.81
CA ALA A 385 6.61 3.72 -10.03
C ALA A 385 7.04 4.37 -8.70
N GLN A 386 7.14 3.57 -7.63
CA GLN A 386 7.49 4.01 -6.28
C GLN A 386 8.68 3.23 -5.76
N LYS A 387 9.60 3.91 -5.10
CA LYS A 387 10.76 3.30 -4.46
C LYS A 387 10.89 3.76 -3.02
N PHE A 388 11.44 2.89 -2.18
CA PHE A 388 11.85 3.28 -0.85
C PHE A 388 12.91 4.38 -0.94
N LYS A 389 12.71 5.49 -0.22
CA LYS A 389 13.68 6.59 -0.16
C LYS A 389 14.44 6.56 1.16
N TYR A 390 13.72 6.59 2.27
CA TYR A 390 14.33 6.67 3.60
C TYR A 390 13.35 6.27 4.70
N ILE A 391 13.89 5.68 5.77
CA ILE A 391 13.22 5.53 7.07
C ILE A 391 14.30 5.58 8.16
N GLU A 392 14.01 6.25 9.26
CA GLU A 392 14.87 6.23 10.44
C GLU A 392 15.01 4.80 10.98
N PRO A 393 16.23 4.37 11.37
CA PRO A 393 16.44 3.08 11.99
C PRO A 393 15.60 2.92 13.26
N GLY A 394 15.00 1.73 13.40
CA GLY A 394 14.32 1.35 14.62
C GLY A 394 15.29 1.08 15.78
N TRP A 395 14.81 1.13 17.02
CA TRP A 395 15.62 0.93 18.25
C TRP A 395 16.33 -0.43 18.29
N ILE A 396 15.78 -1.46 17.62
CA ILE A 396 16.40 -2.79 17.54
C ILE A 396 17.72 -2.76 16.74
N PHE A 397 17.84 -1.88 15.74
CA PHE A 397 19.08 -1.76 14.95
C PHE A 397 20.25 -1.22 15.78
N LEU A 398 19.97 -0.34 16.75
CA LEU A 398 20.99 0.20 17.66
C LEU A 398 21.57 -0.86 18.62
N ASN A 399 20.78 -1.87 19.00
CA ASN A 399 21.25 -2.94 19.90
C ASN A 399 22.12 -4.00 19.20
N ILE A 400 21.93 -4.24 17.89
CA ILE A 400 22.78 -5.18 17.14
C ILE A 400 24.15 -4.56 16.81
N GLN A 401 24.21 -3.25 16.51
CA GLN A 401 25.49 -2.55 16.31
C GLN A 401 26.28 -2.34 17.61
N THR A 402 25.60 -2.07 18.73
CA THR A 402 26.31 -1.92 20.03
C THR A 402 26.83 -3.24 20.57
N GLN A 403 26.19 -4.39 20.27
CA GLN A 403 26.73 -5.71 20.64
C GLN A 403 27.93 -6.13 19.77
N HIS A 404 28.00 -5.71 18.50
CA HIS A 404 29.16 -5.99 17.65
C HIS A 404 30.37 -5.06 17.90
N CYS A 405 30.18 -3.88 18.51
CA CYS A 405 31.28 -3.00 18.93
C CYS A 405 31.89 -3.33 20.31
N PHE A 406 31.26 -4.20 21.11
CA PHE A 406 31.78 -4.59 22.44
C PHE A 406 32.50 -5.95 22.50
N LEU A 407 32.60 -6.66 21.37
CA LEU A 407 33.31 -7.96 21.28
C LEU A 407 34.59 -7.92 20.44
N ALA A 408 35.07 -6.72 20.09
CA ALA A 408 36.36 -6.51 19.41
C ALA A 408 37.25 -5.51 20.16
N SER A 409 37.44 -5.71 21.47
CA SER A 409 38.54 -5.06 22.23
C SER A 409 38.95 -5.86 23.46
N LYS A 410 39.30 -7.12 23.27
CA LYS A 410 40.12 -7.87 24.25
C LYS A 410 41.32 -8.48 23.55
N ASP A 411 42.17 -7.61 23.02
CA ASP A 411 43.60 -7.88 22.86
C ASP A 411 44.33 -6.59 22.43
N VAL A 412 44.64 -5.74 23.40
CA VAL A 412 45.81 -4.85 23.32
C VAL A 412 46.50 -4.91 24.67
N ARG A 413 47.63 -5.62 24.70
CA ARG A 413 48.59 -5.58 25.79
C ARG A 413 49.33 -4.24 25.78
N THR A 414 49.62 -3.77 26.99
CA THR A 414 50.75 -2.93 27.42
C THR A 414 50.81 -1.48 26.91
N TRP A 415 50.66 -0.50 27.83
CA TRP A 415 51.75 0.34 28.37
C TRP A 415 51.20 1.38 29.38
N SER A 416 51.98 1.63 30.44
CA SER A 416 51.82 2.67 31.50
C SER A 416 50.74 2.37 32.57
N ALA A 417 51.01 2.29 33.88
CA ALA A 417 52.09 2.87 34.67
C ALA A 417 52.45 1.98 35.88
N LYS A 418 53.75 1.91 36.15
CA LYS A 418 54.33 1.67 37.48
C LYS A 418 54.12 2.91 38.35
N LEU A 419 54.17 2.72 39.68
CA LEU A 419 53.92 3.66 40.80
C LEU A 419 52.45 3.53 41.24
N ASP A 420 52.09 3.09 42.44
CA ASP A 420 52.80 2.96 43.70
C ASP A 420 52.06 1.95 44.60
N GLN A 421 52.69 1.60 45.73
CA GLN A 421 52.15 0.91 46.91
C GLN A 421 52.45 -0.59 47.04
N PHE A 422 53.72 -0.83 47.40
CA PHE A 422 54.14 -1.34 48.72
C PHE A 422 53.16 -2.22 49.54
N SER A 423 53.73 -3.34 50.01
CA SER A 423 53.35 -4.16 51.18
C SER A 423 52.20 -5.15 50.94
N GLY A 424 52.30 -6.46 51.07
CA GLY A 424 53.32 -7.42 51.51
C GLY A 424 52.72 -8.84 51.33
N PRO A 425 53.49 -9.92 51.50
CA PRO A 425 53.07 -11.27 51.09
C PRO A 425 52.54 -12.08 52.27
N VAL A 426 51.47 -12.86 52.08
CA VAL A 426 51.25 -14.08 52.88
C VAL A 426 50.61 -15.17 52.02
N GLU A 427 51.33 -16.29 51.94
CA GLU A 427 50.93 -17.58 51.39
C GLU A 427 49.71 -18.18 52.13
N SER A 428 48.92 -19.01 51.44
CA SER A 428 48.75 -20.40 51.90
C SER A 428 48.03 -21.27 50.87
N ASN A 429 48.74 -22.31 50.45
CA ASN A 429 48.25 -23.55 49.87
C ASN A 429 47.18 -24.24 50.74
N LYS A 430 46.21 -24.92 50.10
CA LYS A 430 45.87 -26.36 50.25
C LYS A 430 44.61 -26.69 49.42
N ARG A 431 44.73 -27.66 48.49
CA ARG A 431 44.16 -29.04 48.55
C ARG A 431 42.61 -29.04 48.51
N THR A 432 41.89 -29.81 47.72
CA THR A 432 42.10 -31.20 47.24
C THR A 432 40.96 -31.61 46.28
N SER A 433 41.29 -32.44 45.26
CA SER A 433 40.57 -33.63 44.72
C SER A 433 39.02 -33.68 44.71
N HIS A 434 38.31 -34.06 43.64
CA HIS A 434 38.33 -35.34 42.87
C HIS A 434 37.60 -35.12 41.51
N VAL A 435 38.06 -35.62 40.34
CA VAL A 435 37.89 -37.00 39.75
C VAL A 435 36.40 -37.39 39.69
N ALA A 436 35.73 -37.74 38.59
CA ALA A 436 36.05 -38.40 37.30
C ALA A 436 35.13 -37.82 36.17
N ARG A 437 35.47 -37.68 34.89
CA ARG A 437 35.89 -38.63 33.83
C ARG A 437 34.99 -39.87 33.65
N SER A 438 34.22 -39.86 32.56
CA SER A 438 34.07 -41.03 31.69
C SER A 438 33.89 -40.57 30.24
N ASP A 439 34.81 -41.08 29.41
CA ASP A 439 35.01 -40.85 27.99
C ASP A 439 34.37 -41.98 27.15
N CYS A 440 34.18 -41.67 25.87
CA CYS A 440 34.28 -42.53 24.68
C CYS A 440 33.21 -43.60 24.38
N ARG A 441 32.64 -43.53 23.16
CA ARG A 441 33.19 -44.27 22.00
C ARG A 441 32.60 -43.84 20.64
N LEU A 442 33.51 -43.82 19.67
CA LEU A 442 33.37 -43.66 18.22
C LEU A 442 33.21 -45.03 17.51
N GLN A 443 32.56 -45.03 16.34
CA GLN A 443 32.76 -45.87 15.13
C GLN A 443 31.81 -45.30 14.04
N GLY A 444 32.12 -45.06 12.76
CA GLY A 444 33.31 -45.21 11.92
C GLY A 444 32.90 -45.58 10.47
N SER A 445 33.37 -44.81 9.47
CA SER A 445 33.48 -45.11 8.00
C SER A 445 32.20 -45.15 7.14
N ALA A 446 32.14 -44.74 5.85
CA ALA A 446 33.16 -44.40 4.85
C ALA A 446 32.63 -43.41 3.78
N ALA A 447 33.56 -42.69 3.13
CA ALA A 447 33.38 -41.81 1.96
C ALA A 447 33.86 -42.50 0.66
N PRO A 448 33.68 -41.87 -0.52
CA PRO A 448 34.86 -41.51 -1.32
C PRO A 448 34.83 -40.08 -1.91
N GLN A 449 36.01 -39.64 -2.39
CA GLN A 449 36.47 -38.28 -2.65
C GLN A 449 36.40 -37.79 -4.11
N ARG A 450 36.00 -36.50 -4.30
CA ARG A 450 36.69 -35.35 -5.01
C ARG A 450 36.86 -35.36 -6.57
N PRO A 451 36.98 -34.18 -7.26
CA PRO A 451 37.78 -32.97 -6.89
C PRO A 451 37.14 -31.58 -7.12
N PRO A 452 37.81 -30.47 -6.71
CA PRO A 452 37.26 -29.12 -6.65
C PRO A 452 37.62 -28.25 -7.86
N ALA A 453 36.74 -27.32 -8.22
CA ALA A 453 37.02 -26.23 -9.15
C ALA A 453 37.32 -24.92 -8.39
N VAL A 454 38.38 -24.28 -8.85
CA VAL A 454 39.03 -23.05 -8.39
C VAL A 454 38.15 -21.83 -8.69
N TRP A 455 38.02 -20.91 -7.73
CA TRP A 455 37.63 -19.52 -8.02
C TRP A 455 38.74 -18.58 -7.56
N VAL A 456 39.25 -17.83 -8.52
CA VAL A 456 40.32 -16.84 -8.40
C VAL A 456 39.72 -15.53 -7.85
N CYS A 457 40.28 -15.01 -6.75
CA CYS A 457 40.10 -13.63 -6.35
C CYS A 457 41.02 -12.74 -7.20
N GLN A 458 40.46 -11.76 -7.91
CA GLN A 458 41.23 -10.64 -8.47
C GLN A 458 40.82 -9.35 -7.74
N LEU A 459 41.74 -8.86 -6.92
CA LEU A 459 41.81 -7.50 -6.42
C LEU A 459 42.25 -6.58 -7.56
N GLY A 460 41.61 -5.40 -7.66
CA GLY A 460 42.03 -4.35 -8.59
C GLY A 460 41.33 -3.03 -8.33
N SER A 461 41.85 -2.23 -7.41
CA SER A 461 41.75 -0.76 -7.47
C SER A 461 43.02 -0.22 -8.15
N PRO A 462 42.93 0.86 -8.93
CA PRO A 462 43.41 2.18 -8.47
C PRO A 462 42.46 3.33 -8.94
N ALA A 463 42.17 4.42 -8.22
CA ALA A 463 42.98 5.50 -7.66
C ALA A 463 42.80 6.85 -8.44
N TRP A 464 42.21 7.86 -7.76
CA TRP A 464 42.36 9.34 -7.90
C TRP A 464 41.68 10.01 -9.12
N THR A 465 41.02 11.18 -9.06
CA THR A 465 41.41 12.51 -8.53
C THR A 465 40.21 13.44 -8.24
N LEU A 466 40.33 14.30 -7.21
CA LEU A 466 39.54 15.51 -6.94
C LEU A 466 39.92 16.67 -7.87
N PRO A 467 39.11 17.76 -7.90
CA PRO A 467 39.61 18.99 -7.29
C PRO A 467 38.60 19.73 -6.39
N ALA A 468 39.17 20.50 -5.48
CA ALA A 468 38.54 21.33 -4.46
C ALA A 468 38.22 22.75 -4.94
N ALA A 469 37.23 23.39 -4.30
CA ALA A 469 37.25 24.75 -3.74
C ALA A 469 35.82 25.23 -3.40
N VAL A 470 35.49 26.10 -2.45
CA VAL A 470 36.09 26.74 -1.24
C VAL A 470 34.91 27.48 -0.58
N SER A 471 34.78 27.42 0.77
CA SER A 471 34.07 28.35 1.69
C SER A 471 32.53 28.51 1.56
N SER A 472 31.74 28.77 2.59
CA SER A 472 31.97 29.37 3.91
C SER A 472 30.87 28.93 4.90
N PHE A 473 31.28 28.63 6.13
CA PHE A 473 30.42 28.47 7.30
C PHE A 473 29.79 29.80 7.73
N ALA A 474 28.50 29.78 8.09
CA ALA A 474 27.93 30.69 9.07
C ALA A 474 26.73 30.01 9.77
N CYS A 475 26.95 29.57 11.02
CA CYS A 475 25.88 29.41 12.00
C CYS A 475 25.32 30.78 12.39
N PRO A 476 24.07 30.82 12.88
CA PRO A 476 23.86 31.51 14.14
C PRO A 476 23.24 30.60 15.19
N ALA A 477 23.68 30.89 16.41
CA ALA A 477 23.34 30.25 17.66
C ALA A 477 21.88 30.50 18.06
N PHE A 478 21.36 29.51 18.79
CA PHE A 478 20.28 29.68 19.75
C PHE A 478 20.68 30.66 20.86
N THR A 479 19.75 31.51 21.27
CA THR A 479 19.65 32.04 22.64
C THR A 479 18.21 32.35 23.00
N PHE A 480 17.77 31.70 24.09
CA PHE A 480 16.61 31.87 24.98
C PHE A 480 15.18 31.73 24.43
#